data_AF-A0A7V9UPV1-F1
#
_entry.id   AF-A0A7V9UPV1-F1
#
_cell.length_a   1.000
_cell.length_b   1.000
_cell.length_c   1.000
_cell.angle_alpha   90.00
_cell.angle_beta   90.00
_cell.angle_gamma   90.00
#
_symmetry.space_group_name_H-M   'P 1'
#
loop_
_entity.id
_entity.type
_entity.pdbx_description
1 polymer ?
#
loop_
_entity_poly.entity_id
_entity_poly.type
_entity_poly.pdbx_seq_one_letter_code
_entity_poly.pdbx_strand_id
1 'polypeptide(L)' 'MKIADILTLVIGVIAIALAVYFFFWKYKTAASVHGDPKYLWMAIGATVVAFLCALAFFVKRVNKEEEIHITQ' A
#
# COMPACT_ATOMS: atom_id res chain seq x y z
N MET A 1 -15.58 -11.20 5.74
CA MET A 1 -14.91 -10.22 4.84
C MET A 1 -15.14 -10.66 3.40
N LYS A 2 -15.43 -9.73 2.48
CA LYS A 2 -15.60 -10.10 1.06
C LYS A 2 -14.23 -10.45 0.46
N ILE A 3 -14.17 -11.29 -0.57
CA ILE A 3 -12.91 -11.64 -1.27
C ILE A 3 -12.13 -10.38 -1.70
N ALA A 4 -12.83 -9.35 -2.16
CA ALA A 4 -12.23 -8.08 -2.52
C ALA A 4 -11.52 -7.39 -1.34
N ASP A 5 -12.01 -7.54 -0.11
CA ASP A 5 -11.40 -6.93 1.09
C ASP A 5 -10.08 -7.65 1.42
N ILE A 6 -10.08 -8.98 1.34
CA ILE A 6 -8.88 -9.82 1.53
C ILE A 6 -7.84 -9.48 0.47
N LEU A 7 -8.27 -9.37 -0.80
CA LEU A 7 -7.38 -9.03 -1.91
C LEU A 7 -6.78 -7.63 -1.75
N THR A 8 -7.57 -6.64 -1.32
CA THR A 8 -7.09 -5.27 -1.06
C THR A 8 -6.03 -5.27 0.05
N LEU A 9 -6.23 -6.05 1.10
CA LEU A 9 -5.30 -6.17 2.21
C LEU A 9 -3.99 -6.86 1.78
N VAL A 10 -4.09 -7.97 1.05
CA VAL A 10 -2.92 -8.70 0.52
C VAL A 10 -2.11 -7.83 -0.44
N ILE A 11 -2.76 -7.14 -1.38
CA ILE A 11 -2.08 -6.22 -2.31
C ILE A 11 -1.43 -5.07 -1.54
N GLY A 12 -2.11 -4.52 -0.53
CA GLY A 12 -1.53 -3.47 0.32
C GLY A 12 -0.27 -3.92 1.05
N VAL A 13 -0.27 -5.12 1.62
CA VAL A 13 0.92 -5.69 2.31
C VAL A 13 2.06 -5.93 1.33
N ILE A 14 1.78 -6.49 0.15
CA ILE A 14 2.80 -6.70 -0.88
C ILE A 14 3.38 -5.36 -1.35
N ALA A 15 2.54 -4.35 -1.55
CA ALA A 15 2.98 -3.01 -1.95
C ALA A 15 3.90 -2.36 -0.90
N ILE A 16 3.62 -2.54 0.40
CA ILE A 16 4.51 -2.09 1.48
C ILE A 16 5.86 -2.82 1.40
N ALA A 17 5.84 -4.15 1.27
CA ALA A 17 7.07 -4.94 1.17
C ALA A 17 7.93 -4.51 -0.04
N LEU A 18 7.31 -4.25 -1.18
CA LEU A 18 7.99 -3.73 -2.38
C LEU A 18 8.55 -2.33 -2.15
N ALA A 19 7.81 -1.42 -1.50
CA ALA A 19 8.29 -0.08 -1.21
C ALA A 19 9.56 -0.12 -0.33
N VAL A 20 9.54 -0.95 0.72
CA VAL A 20 10.70 -1.16 1.59
C VAL A 20 11.87 -1.77 0.82
N TYR A 21 11.61 -2.79 0.00
CA TYR A 21 12.65 -3.44 -0.81
C TYR A 21 13.31 -2.47 -1.79
N PHE A 22 12.54 -1.69 -2.56
CA PHE A 22 13.09 -0.76 -3.53
C PHE A 22 13.85 0.39 -2.87
N PHE A 23 13.38 0.90 -1.73
CA PHE A 23 14.05 2.00 -1.04
C PHE A 23 15.32 1.54 -0.30
N PHE A 24 15.20 0.53 0.56
CA PHE A 24 16.32 0.13 1.44
C PHE A 24 17.30 -0.81 0.75
N TRP A 25 16.83 -1.69 -0.13
CA TRP A 25 17.66 -2.75 -0.71
C TRP A 25 18.11 -2.50 -2.15
N LYS A 26 17.51 -1.54 -2.85
CA LYS A 26 17.92 -1.17 -4.21
C LYS A 26 18.43 0.26 -4.32
N TYR A 27 17.78 1.21 -3.66
CA TYR A 27 18.19 2.61 -3.71
C TYR A 27 19.36 2.92 -2.76
N LYS A 28 19.29 2.51 -1.50
CA LYS A 28 20.33 2.81 -0.48
C LYS A 28 21.62 2.01 -0.60
N THR A 29 21.55 0.79 -1.13
CA THR A 29 22.69 -0.13 -1.33
C THR A 29 23.33 0.00 -2.72
N ALA A 30 22.80 0.87 -3.58
CA ALA A 30 23.39 1.12 -4.88
C ALA A 30 24.78 1.76 -4.73
N ALA A 31 25.71 1.33 -5.60
CA ALA A 31 27.09 1.80 -5.60
C ALA A 31 27.26 3.29 -5.99
N SER A 32 26.20 3.91 -6.52
CA SER A 32 26.17 5.34 -6.84
C SER A 32 25.90 6.17 -5.59
N VAL A 33 26.62 7.29 -5.43
CA VAL A 33 26.55 8.20 -4.27
C VAL A 33 25.13 8.70 -3.99
N HIS A 34 24.23 8.67 -4.97
CA HIS A 34 22.84 9.12 -4.86
C HIS A 34 21.80 8.01 -5.08
N GLY A 35 22.22 6.76 -5.29
CA GLY A 35 21.33 5.68 -5.72
C GLY A 35 20.80 5.86 -7.14
N ASP A 36 20.27 4.81 -7.76
CA ASP A 36 19.59 4.95 -9.06
C ASP A 36 18.18 5.54 -8.83
N PRO A 37 17.87 6.74 -9.34
CA PRO A 37 16.58 7.40 -9.12
C PRO A 37 15.38 6.56 -9.59
N LYS A 38 15.57 5.60 -10.49
CA LYS A 38 14.52 4.66 -10.90
C LYS A 38 13.97 3.88 -9.71
N TYR A 39 14.82 3.41 -8.80
CA TYR A 39 14.38 2.65 -7.63
C TYR A 39 13.65 3.53 -6.61
N LEU A 40 14.03 4.80 -6.51
CA LEU A 40 13.30 5.77 -5.67
C LEU A 40 11.88 5.97 -6.19
N TRP A 41 11.71 6.18 -7.50
CA TRP A 41 10.39 6.34 -8.11
C TRP A 41 9.53 5.07 -7.99
N MET A 42 10.13 3.89 -8.12
CA MET A 42 9.42 2.61 -7.89
C MET A 42 8.99 2.46 -6.42
N ALA A 43 9.81 2.86 -5.46
CA ALA A 43 9.45 2.85 -4.05
C ALA A 43 8.29 3.81 -3.75
N ILE A 44 8.34 5.04 -4.28
CA ILE A 44 7.26 6.03 -4.15
C ILE A 44 5.96 5.48 -4.76
N GLY A 45 6.02 4.90 -5.96
CA GLY A 45 4.86 4.28 -6.60
C GLY A 45 4.25 3.16 -5.75
N ALA A 46 5.08 2.28 -5.20
CA ALA A 46 4.63 1.21 -4.30
C ALA A 46 3.99 1.76 -3.01
N THR A 47 4.53 2.84 -2.43
CA THR A 47 3.94 3.51 -1.27
C THR A 47 2.56 4.10 -1.58
N VAL A 48 2.40 4.75 -2.75
CA VAL A 48 1.10 5.30 -3.18
C VAL A 48 0.06 4.18 -3.32
N VAL A 49 0.43 3.05 -3.93
CA VAL A 49 -0.46 1.89 -4.07
C VAL A 49 -0.88 1.34 -2.70
N ALA A 50 0.07 1.18 -1.78
CA ALA A 50 -0.22 0.74 -0.42
C ALA A 50 -1.22 1.68 0.30
N PHE A 51 -1.04 2.99 0.14
CA PHE A 51 -1.93 4.00 0.70
C PHE A 51 -3.35 3.92 0.12
N LEU A 52 -3.48 3.76 -1.20
CA LEU A 52 -4.79 3.59 -1.86
C LEU A 52 -5.50 2.31 -1.40
N CYS A 53 -4.76 1.20 -1.22
CA CYS A 53 -5.32 -0.03 -0.66
C CYS A 53 -5.81 0.17 0.78
N ALA A 54 -5.04 0.88 1.61
CA ALA A 54 -5.44 1.19 2.98
C ALA A 54 -6.71 2.06 3.01
N LEU A 55 -6.77 3.13 2.20
CA LEU A 55 -7.95 3.98 2.06
C LEU A 55 -9.18 3.18 1.62
N ALA A 56 -9.05 2.36 0.57
CA ALA A 56 -10.14 1.53 0.08
C ALA A 56 -10.65 0.54 1.16
N PHE A 57 -9.75 0.02 1.98
CA PHE A 57 -10.11 -0.84 3.11
C PHE A 57 -10.86 -0.06 4.21
N PHE A 58 -10.37 1.12 4.61
CA PHE A 58 -11.01 1.95 5.63
C PHE A 58 -12.38 2.47 5.20
N VAL A 59 -12.52 2.99 3.97
CA VAL A 59 -13.81 3.49 3.46
C VAL A 59 -14.87 2.39 3.47
N LYS A 60 -14.51 1.17 3.03
CA LYS A 60 -15.42 0.02 3.06
C LYS A 60 -15.77 -0.44 4.47
N ARG A 61 -14.92 -0.18 5.46
CA ARG A 61 -15.21 -0.44 6.87
C ARG A 61 -16.19 0.60 7.40
N VAL A 62 -15.89 1.88 7.24
CA VAL A 62 -16.76 2.99 7.69
C VAL A 62 -18.16 2.88 7.10
N ASN A 63 -18.29 2.58 5.81
CA ASN A 63 -19.60 2.43 5.15
C ASN A 63 -20.44 1.27 5.72
N LYS A 64 -19.81 0.23 6.29
CA LYS A 64 -20.55 -0.88 6.93
C LYS A 64 -20.98 -0.51 8.36
N GLU A 65 -20.19 0.30 9.06
CA GLU A 65 -20.59 0.82 10.36
C GLU A 65 -21.79 1.77 10.21
N GLU A 66 -21.83 2.64 9.17
CA GLU A 66 -22.99 3.51 8.93
C GLU A 66 -24.30 2.74 8.62
N GLU A 67 -24.25 1.63 7.87
CA GLU A 67 -25.46 0.83 7.56
C GLU A 67 -26.11 0.21 8.80
N ILE A 68 -25.31 -0.14 9.81
CA ILE A 68 -25.82 -0.74 11.06
C ILE A 68 -26.61 0.29 11.87
N HIS A 69 -26.24 1.56 11.80
CA HIS A 69 -26.87 2.63 12.59
C HIS A 69 -28.20 3.12 11.98
N ILE A 70 -28.47 2.83 10.70
CA ILE A 70 -29.74 3.18 10.02
C ILE A 70 -30.78 2.05 10.16
N THR A 71 -30.34 0.81 10.38
CA THR A 71 -31.20 -0.38 10.40
C THR A 71 -31.56 -0.90 11.79
N GLN A 72 -30.89 -0.40 12.84
CA GLN A 72 -31.34 -0.52 14.24
C GLN A 72 -32.31 0.61 14.60
#